data_AF-A0A8K0AAC5-F1
#
_entry.id   AF-A0A8K0AAC5-F1
#
_cell.length_a   1.000
_cell.length_b   1.000
_cell.length_c   1.000
_cell.angle_alpha   90.00
_cell.angle_beta   90.00
_cell.angle_gamma   90.00
#
_symmetry.space_group_name_H-M   'P 1'
#
loop_
_entity.id
_entity.type
_entity.pdbx_description
1 polymer ?
#
loop_
_entity_poly.entity_id
_entity_poly.type
_entity_poly.pdbx_seq_one_letter_code
_entity_poly.pdbx_strand_id
1 'polypeptide(L)'
;MVQKIQKATYPVNASLSGDKFTFKYEFMGIKLETTFTLGVEGEEDDSTVGGKRRVIYTIEGDHLVAVYPNRDGLGTSMRMSSHFVDDDTIHSDVQFGDLVGWIVSKRC
;
A
#
# COMPACT_ATOMS: atom_id res chain seq x y z
N MET A 1 13.27 -20.12 -9.09
CA MET A 1 11.99 -20.09 -9.83
C MET A 1 11.16 -18.98 -9.19
N VAL A 2 11.07 -17.80 -9.81
CA VAL A 2 10.33 -16.67 -9.24
C VAL A 2 8.84 -16.99 -9.35
N GLN A 3 8.18 -17.25 -8.22
CA GLN A 3 6.74 -17.44 -8.19
C GLN A 3 6.08 -16.15 -8.68
N LYS A 4 5.40 -16.24 -9.82
CA LYS A 4 4.64 -15.15 -10.42
C LYS A 4 3.55 -14.80 -9.42
N ILE A 5 3.69 -13.67 -8.72
CA ILE A 5 2.64 -13.11 -7.86
C ILE A 5 1.39 -13.01 -8.73
N GLN A 6 0.34 -13.69 -8.31
CA GLN A 6 -0.91 -13.84 -9.03
C GLN A 6 -1.40 -12.45 -9.47
N LYS A 7 -1.57 -12.24 -10.78
CA LYS A 7 -2.00 -10.95 -11.33
C LYS A 7 -3.48 -10.74 -10.97
N ALA A 8 -3.73 -10.12 -9.82
CA ALA A 8 -5.05 -9.67 -9.41
C ALA A 8 -5.19 -8.19 -9.81
N THR A 9 -6.24 -7.87 -10.56
CA THR A 9 -6.63 -6.49 -10.84
C THR A 9 -7.77 -6.14 -9.91
N TYR A 10 -7.61 -5.10 -9.11
CA TYR A 10 -8.70 -4.55 -8.30
C TYR A 10 -8.62 -3.02 -8.33
N PRO A 11 -9.77 -2.33 -8.47
CA PRO A 11 -9.79 -0.88 -8.51
C PRO A 11 -9.43 -0.32 -7.14
N VAL A 12 -8.47 0.60 -7.12
CA VAL A 12 -8.10 1.39 -5.95
C VAL A 12 -8.33 2.86 -6.29
N ASN A 13 -9.21 3.51 -5.55
CA ASN A 13 -9.44 4.94 -5.64
C ASN A 13 -8.69 5.60 -4.49
N ALA A 14 -7.72 6.45 -4.79
CA ALA A 14 -6.96 7.18 -3.79
C ALA A 14 -7.11 8.68 -4.00
N SER A 15 -7.18 9.43 -2.90
CA SER A 15 -7.15 10.89 -2.89
C SER A 15 -6.28 11.41 -1.76
N LEU A 16 -5.65 12.56 -1.99
CA LEU A 16 -4.88 13.28 -1.00
C LEU A 16 -5.43 14.69 -0.89
N SER A 17 -5.83 15.10 0.32
CA SER A 17 -6.33 16.43 0.62
C SER A 17 -5.62 16.97 1.85
N GLY A 18 -4.70 17.92 1.65
CA GLY A 18 -3.81 18.38 2.71
C GLY A 18 -2.94 17.25 3.26
N ASP A 19 -3.04 16.99 4.56
CA ASP A 19 -2.36 15.90 5.26
C ASP A 19 -3.19 14.60 5.30
N LYS A 20 -4.38 14.57 4.69
CA LYS A 20 -5.29 13.42 4.71
C LYS A 20 -5.17 12.60 3.44
N PHE A 21 -4.67 11.38 3.58
CA PHE A 21 -4.63 10.38 2.53
C PHE A 21 -5.80 9.42 2.70
N THR A 22 -6.69 9.36 1.70
CA THR A 22 -7.85 8.46 1.70
C THR A 22 -7.68 7.46 0.57
N PHE A 23 -7.85 6.17 0.86
CA PHE A 23 -8.00 5.17 -0.19
C PHE A 23 -9.25 4.34 0.01
N LYS A 24 -9.81 3.92 -1.12
CA LYS A 24 -10.94 3.02 -1.21
C LYS A 24 -10.56 1.88 -2.13
N TYR A 25 -10.76 0.64 -1.69
CA TYR A 25 -10.65 -0.50 -2.58
C TYR A 25 -11.86 -1.42 -2.43
N GLU A 26 -12.23 -2.04 -3.54
CA GLU A 26 -13.23 -3.09 -3.59
C GLU A 26 -12.58 -4.36 -4.13
N PHE A 27 -12.47 -5.38 -3.30
CA PHE A 27 -11.92 -6.67 -3.70
C PHE A 27 -12.73 -7.83 -3.13
N MET A 28 -13.19 -8.74 -4.01
CA MET A 28 -13.97 -9.91 -3.64
C MET A 28 -15.20 -9.60 -2.75
N GLY A 29 -15.89 -8.48 -3.02
CA GLY A 29 -17.08 -8.06 -2.26
C GLY A 29 -16.77 -7.33 -0.95
N ILE A 30 -15.49 -7.20 -0.56
CA ILE A 30 -15.05 -6.38 0.57
C ILE A 30 -14.82 -4.96 0.06
N LYS A 31 -15.56 -4.01 0.62
CA LYS A 31 -15.35 -2.57 0.42
C LYS A 31 -14.65 -2.00 1.63
N LEU A 32 -13.45 -1.47 1.44
CA LEU A 32 -12.74 -0.72 2.46
C LEU A 32 -12.65 0.74 2.04
N GLU A 33 -12.94 1.65 2.95
CA GLU A 33 -12.64 3.08 2.83
C GLU A 33 -11.93 3.50 4.12
N THR A 34 -10.70 4.01 3.98
CA THR A 34 -9.90 4.41 5.14
C THR A 34 -9.16 5.70 4.85
N THR A 35 -9.07 6.55 5.88
CA THR A 35 -8.38 7.84 5.82
C THR A 35 -7.26 7.87 6.86
N PHE A 36 -6.06 8.22 6.42
CA PHE A 36 -4.85 8.33 7.22
C PHE A 36 -4.40 9.79 7.28
N THR A 37 -3.76 10.14 8.39
CA THR A 37 -3.01 11.39 8.49
C THR A 37 -1.55 11.10 8.18
N LEU A 38 -0.97 11.81 7.22
CA LEU A 38 0.43 11.64 6.85
C LEU A 38 1.36 11.86 8.07
N GLY A 39 2.36 11.01 8.22
CA GLY A 39 3.32 11.03 9.33
C GLY A 39 2.78 10.49 10.66
N VAL A 40 1.53 10.06 10.70
CA VAL A 40 0.89 9.52 11.92
C VAL A 40 0.63 8.03 11.74
N GLU A 41 0.93 7.24 12.77
CA GLU A 41 0.60 5.81 12.80
C GLU A 41 -0.92 5.62 12.81
N GLY A 42 -1.42 4.81 11.89
CA GLY A 42 -2.81 4.40 11.80
C GLY A 42 -2.96 2.87 11.72
N GLU A 43 -4.20 2.41 11.73
CA GLU A 43 -4.55 1.00 11.53
C GLU A 43 -5.28 0.83 10.19
N GLU A 44 -4.91 -0.20 9.44
CA GLU A 44 -5.65 -0.63 8.25
C GLU A 44 -6.07 -2.09 8.37
N ASP A 45 -7.27 -2.39 7.88
CA ASP A 45 -7.73 -3.76 7.79
C ASP A 45 -6.96 -4.50 6.69
N ASP A 46 -6.39 -5.64 7.05
CA ASP A 46 -5.61 -6.48 6.16
C ASP A 46 -6.18 -7.90 6.13
N SER A 47 -6.90 -8.18 5.05
CA SER A 47 -7.49 -9.49 4.78
C SER A 47 -6.45 -10.59 4.59
N THR A 48 -5.19 -10.26 4.29
CA THR A 48 -4.12 -11.26 4.09
C THR A 48 -3.58 -11.84 5.40
N VAL A 49 -3.68 -11.08 6.51
CA VAL A 49 -3.26 -11.54 7.85
C VAL A 49 -4.45 -11.74 8.80
N GLY A 50 -5.67 -11.49 8.35
CA GLY A 50 -6.89 -11.74 9.10
C GLY A 50 -7.10 -10.78 10.28
N GLY A 51 -6.74 -9.51 10.12
CA GLY A 51 -6.88 -8.51 11.17
C GLY A 51 -6.42 -7.12 10.75
N LYS A 52 -6.19 -6.24 11.72
CA LYS A 52 -5.65 -4.91 11.49
C LYS A 52 -4.13 -4.93 11.54
N ARG A 53 -3.51 -4.11 10.70
CA ARG A 53 -2.07 -3.84 10.73
C ARG A 53 -1.81 -2.35 10.93
N ARG A 54 -0.73 -2.06 11.64
CA ARG A 54 -0.24 -0.69 11.82
C ARG A 54 0.48 -0.24 10.56
N VAL A 55 0.27 1.01 10.18
CA VAL A 55 0.86 1.61 8.98
C VAL A 55 1.13 3.09 9.23
N ILE A 56 2.22 3.58 8.65
CA ILE A 56 2.53 5.01 8.59
C ILE A 56 2.66 5.37 7.12
N TYR A 57 1.85 6.33 6.66
CA TYR A 57 1.96 6.91 5.32
C TYR A 57 2.71 8.23 5.39
N THR A 58 3.65 8.44 4.48
CA THR A 58 4.43 9.69 4.34
C THR A 58 4.61 10.05 2.88
N ILE A 59 4.92 11.32 2.61
CA ILE A 59 5.34 11.79 1.28
C ILE A 59 6.83 12.10 1.35
N GLU A 60 7.62 11.41 0.53
CA GLU A 60 9.06 11.59 0.40
C GLU A 60 9.36 12.03 -1.04
N GLY A 61 9.47 13.35 -1.26
CA GLY A 61 9.57 13.91 -2.61
C GLY A 61 8.29 13.67 -3.41
N ASP A 62 8.39 12.95 -4.52
CA ASP A 62 7.28 12.53 -5.37
C ASP A 62 6.71 11.14 -5.01
N HIS A 63 7.25 10.50 -3.97
CA HIS A 63 6.81 9.17 -3.55
C HIS A 63 5.80 9.24 -2.40
N LEU A 64 4.75 8.42 -2.50
CA LEU A 64 3.96 7.98 -1.34
C LEU A 64 4.63 6.74 -0.73
N VAL A 65 5.04 6.85 0.53
CA VAL A 65 5.74 5.80 1.26
C VAL A 65 4.84 5.26 2.36
N ALA A 66 4.59 3.97 2.34
CA ALA A 66 3.90 3.23 3.39
C ALA A 66 4.91 2.36 4.16
N VAL A 67 4.91 2.49 5.49
CA VAL A 67 5.74 1.66 6.37
C VAL A 67 4.83 0.85 7.30
N TYR A 68 4.96 -0.46 7.22
CA TYR A 68 4.33 -1.42 8.11
C TYR A 68 5.40 -1.96 9.07
N PRO A 69 5.43 -1.54 10.35
CA PRO A 69 6.48 -1.95 11.28
C PRO A 69 6.42 -3.43 11.66
N ASN A 70 5.24 -4.06 11.56
CA ASN A 70 5.04 -5.48 11.84
C ASN A 70 4.02 -6.06 10.85
N ARG A 71 4.47 -6.35 9.63
CA ARG A 71 3.61 -6.75 8.51
C ARG A 71 3.06 -8.17 8.64
N ASP A 72 3.80 -9.07 9.27
CA ASP A 72 3.48 -10.50 9.41
C ASP A 72 3.03 -10.90 10.83
N GLY A 73 3.01 -9.96 11.77
CA GLY A 73 2.73 -10.23 13.18
C GLY A 73 3.94 -10.77 13.96
N LEU A 74 5.05 -11.10 13.28
CA LEU A 74 6.26 -11.69 13.84
C LEU A 74 7.43 -10.69 13.98
N GLY A 75 7.20 -9.44 13.60
CA GLY A 75 8.17 -8.35 13.71
C GLY A 75 8.84 -7.98 12.38
N THR A 76 8.45 -8.60 11.26
CA THR A 76 9.03 -8.25 9.96
C THR A 76 8.41 -6.96 9.44
N SER A 77 9.24 -5.94 9.21
CA SER A 77 8.77 -4.69 8.61
C SER A 77 8.61 -4.79 7.09
N MET A 78 7.62 -4.09 6.56
CA MET A 78 7.47 -3.87 5.13
C MET A 78 7.52 -2.37 4.82
N ARG A 79 8.25 -1.98 3.77
CA ARG A 79 8.23 -0.63 3.20
C ARG A 79 7.75 -0.71 1.76
N MET A 80 6.80 0.13 1.41
CA MET A 80 6.33 0.28 0.03
C MET A 80 6.48 1.74 -0.40
N SER A 81 7.13 1.99 -1.53
CA SER A 81 7.39 3.33 -2.06
C SER A 81 6.77 3.43 -3.45
N SER A 82 5.75 4.28 -3.60
CA SER A 82 4.95 4.37 -4.82
C SER A 82 5.07 5.74 -5.47
N HIS A 83 5.29 5.79 -6.77
CA HIS A 83 5.31 7.01 -7.56
C HIS A 83 4.61 6.81 -8.91
N PHE A 84 4.14 7.91 -9.50
CA PHE A 84 3.70 7.91 -10.88
C PHE A 84 4.90 7.89 -11.82
N VAL A 85 4.93 6.94 -12.75
CA VAL A 85 5.94 6.92 -13.83
C VAL A 85 5.44 7.60 -15.09
N ASP A 86 4.12 7.65 -15.25
CA ASP A 86 3.37 8.41 -16.25
C ASP A 86 1.97 8.72 -15.70
N ASP A 87 1.12 9.36 -16.51
CA ASP A 87 -0.21 9.78 -16.08
C ASP A 87 -1.10 8.62 -15.64
N ASP A 88 -0.87 7.41 -16.13
CA ASP A 88 -1.75 6.25 -15.95
C ASP A 88 -1.09 5.09 -15.20
N THR A 89 0.18 5.20 -14.82
CA THR A 89 0.95 4.10 -14.26
C THR A 89 1.61 4.50 -12.95
N ILE A 90 1.37 3.69 -11.92
CA ILE A 90 2.07 3.77 -10.63
C ILE A 90 3.04 2.60 -10.55
N HIS A 91 4.30 2.90 -10.22
CA HIS A 91 5.30 1.92 -9.82
C HIS A 91 5.45 1.94 -8.30
N SER A 92 5.41 0.75 -7.69
CA SER A 92 5.58 0.59 -6.25
C SER A 92 6.70 -0.39 -5.96
N ASP A 93 7.82 0.11 -5.42
CA ASP A 93 8.87 -0.73 -4.86
C ASP A 93 8.43 -1.27 -3.51
N VAL A 94 8.62 -2.57 -3.28
CA VAL A 94 8.21 -3.27 -2.06
C VAL A 94 9.42 -3.97 -1.44
N GLN A 95 9.70 -3.64 -0.19
CA GLN A 95 10.69 -4.33 0.64
C GLN A 95 9.97 -5.01 1.81
N PHE A 96 10.21 -6.30 2.03
CA PHE A 96 9.70 -7.09 3.15
C PHE A 96 10.87 -7.86 3.78
N GLY A 97 11.40 -7.37 4.90
CA GLY A 97 12.69 -7.85 5.41
C GLY A 97 13.80 -7.71 4.36
N ASP A 98 14.45 -8.84 4.05
CA ASP A 98 15.50 -8.92 3.02
C ASP A 98 14.95 -9.12 1.59
N LEU A 99 13.65 -9.35 1.45
CA LEU A 99 13.02 -9.54 0.14
C LEU A 99 12.69 -8.18 -0.48
N VAL A 100 13.07 -8.01 -1.74
CA VAL A 100 12.75 -6.83 -2.56
C VAL A 100 12.00 -7.25 -3.82
N GLY A 101 11.01 -6.44 -4.18
CA GLY A 101 10.13 -6.66 -5.32
C GLY A 101 9.47 -5.36 -5.75
N TRP A 102 8.60 -5.44 -6.76
CA TRP A 102 7.88 -4.28 -7.28
C TRP A 102 6.50 -4.68 -7.79
N ILE A 103 5.58 -3.71 -7.78
CA ILE A 103 4.21 -3.82 -8.27
C ILE A 103 3.99 -2.68 -9.27
N VAL A 104 3.29 -2.98 -10.37
CA VAL A 104 2.87 -1.98 -11.35
C VAL A 104 1.35 -1.95 -11.37
N SER A 105 0.79 -0.78 -11.12
CA SER A 105 -0.65 -0.51 -11.15
C SER A 105 -0.97 0.41 -12.31
N LYS A 106 -2.05 0.12 -13.05
CA LYS A 106 -2.51 0.94 -14.17
C LYS A 106 -3.88 1.53 -13.85
N ARG A 107 -4.09 2.80 -14.20
CA ARG A 107 -5.39 3.48 -14.14
C ARG A 107 -6.39 2.73 -15.02
N CYS A 108 -7.63 2.61 -14.55
CA CYS A 108 -8.74 1.97 -15.22
C CYS A 108 -9.98 2.85 -15.20
#